data_AF-A0A968I615-F1
#
_entry.id   AF-A0A968I615-F1
#
_cell.length_a   1.000
_cell.length_b   1.000
_cell.length_c   1.000
_cell.angle_alpha   90.00
_cell.angle_beta   90.00
_cell.angle_gamma   90.00
#
_symmetry.space_group_name_H-M   'P 1'
#
loop_
_entity.id
_entity.type
_entity.pdbx_description
1 polymer ?
#
loop_
_entity_poly.entity_id
_entity_poly.type
_entity_poly.pdbx_seq_one_letter_code
_entity_poly.pdbx_strand_id
1 'polypeptide(L)'
;MNTSEATALLREIEEMLHHCHTENEIGSGIELRHAREAVVALAHDIGGSRFDPRPLEELRHHASSLMLHEPHRFQSALDRLREVMRASPASEAVSNPAQP
;
A
#
# COMPACT_ATOMS: atom_id res chain seq x y z
N MET A 1 7.56 -15.17 2.62
CA MET A 1 7.17 -13.86 2.07
C MET A 1 7.08 -13.99 0.56
N ASN A 2 5.88 -13.85 -0.03
CA ASN A 2 5.67 -13.90 -1.49
C ASN A 2 6.04 -12.53 -2.10
N THR A 3 7.34 -12.22 -2.10
CA THR A 3 7.89 -10.97 -2.65
C THR A 3 7.41 -10.70 -4.06
N SER A 4 7.30 -11.73 -4.90
CA SER A 4 6.86 -11.58 -6.28
C SER A 4 5.39 -11.12 -6.42
N GLU A 5 4.50 -11.54 -5.51
CA GLU A 5 3.09 -11.09 -5.50
C GLU A 5 3.00 -9.64 -5.00
N ALA A 6 3.73 -9.30 -3.94
CA ALA A 6 3.78 -7.93 -3.40
C ALA A 6 4.29 -6.93 -4.44
N THR A 7 5.34 -7.28 -5.20
CA THR A 7 5.87 -6.43 -6.27
C THR A 7 4.88 -6.25 -7.41
N ALA A 8 4.14 -7.30 -7.79
CA ALA A 8 3.11 -7.19 -8.83
C ALA A 8 1.96 -6.26 -8.41
N LEU A 9 1.51 -6.37 -7.16
CA LEU A 9 0.45 -5.51 -6.61
C LEU A 9 0.89 -4.05 -6.54
N LEU A 10 2.13 -3.76 -6.11
CA LEU A 10 2.66 -2.40 -6.13
C LEU A 10 2.71 -1.81 -7.53
N ARG A 11 3.07 -2.62 -8.53
CA ARG A 11 3.10 -2.17 -9.92
C ARG A 11 1.70 -1.84 -10.44
N GLU A 12 0.70 -2.66 -10.11
CA GLU A 12 -0.70 -2.38 -10.47
C GLU A 12 -1.18 -1.08 -9.82
N ILE A 13 -0.86 -0.87 -8.54
CA ILE A 13 -1.15 0.37 -7.80
C ILE A 13 -0.48 1.58 -8.47
N GLU A 14 0.79 1.46 -8.85
CA GLU A 14 1.53 2.53 -9.54
C GLU A 14 0.90 2.88 -10.90
N GLU A 15 0.49 1.87 -11.68
CA GLU A 15 -0.21 2.07 -12.95
C GLU A 15 -1.55 2.80 -12.75
N MET A 16 -2.33 2.41 -11.74
CA MET A 16 -3.59 3.10 -11.39
C MET A 16 -3.36 4.56 -10.98
N LEU A 17 -2.30 4.84 -10.23
CA LEU A 17 -1.90 6.22 -9.89
C LEU A 17 -1.38 7.00 -11.10
N HIS A 18 -0.82 6.33 -12.11
CA HIS A 18 -0.35 6.98 -13.35
C HIS A 18 -1.51 7.44 -14.22
N HIS A 19 -2.60 6.68 -14.25
CA HIS A 19 -3.81 6.99 -15.02
C HIS A 19 -4.82 7.85 -14.26
N CYS A 20 -4.54 8.23 -13.01
CA CYS A 20 -5.33 9.18 -12.23
C CYS A 20 -5.61 10.47 -13.04
N HIS A 21 -6.89 10.82 -13.23
CA HIS A 21 -7.29 12.07 -13.86
C HIS A 21 -7.04 13.23 -12.91
N THR A 22 -6.06 14.09 -13.21
CA THR A 22 -5.83 15.35 -12.50
C THR A 22 -6.54 16.49 -13.22
N GLU A 23 -7.87 16.40 -13.36
CA GLU A 23 -8.64 17.43 -14.07
C GLU A 23 -8.83 18.73 -13.27
N ASN A 24 -8.54 18.74 -11.96
CA ASN A 24 -8.60 19.95 -11.14
C ASN A 24 -7.38 20.15 -10.23
N GLU A 25 -6.72 21.29 -10.47
CA GLU A 25 -6.26 22.32 -9.54
C GLU A 25 -5.59 21.92 -8.21
N ILE A 26 -4.35 22.39 -8.03
CA ILE A 26 -3.63 22.68 -6.76
C ILE A 26 -4.15 21.88 -5.54
N GLY A 27 -3.74 20.61 -5.45
CA GLY A 27 -4.08 19.68 -4.35
C GLY A 27 -3.80 18.24 -4.74
N SER A 28 -4.39 17.83 -5.86
CA SER A 28 -4.23 16.51 -6.49
C SER A 28 -2.76 16.15 -6.79
N GLY A 29 -1.91 17.13 -7.08
CA GLY A 29 -0.49 16.91 -7.35
C GLY A 29 0.36 16.57 -6.11
N ILE A 30 0.01 17.13 -4.95
CA ILE A 30 0.72 16.84 -3.68
C ILE A 30 0.32 15.46 -3.19
N GLU A 31 -0.97 15.14 -3.24
CA GLU A 31 -1.50 13.83 -2.83
C GLU A 31 -0.99 12.72 -3.75
N LEU A 32 -0.96 12.95 -5.07
CA LEU A 32 -0.36 12.00 -6.02
C LEU A 32 1.14 11.80 -5.76
N ARG A 33 1.85 12.88 -5.43
CA ARG A 33 3.28 12.79 -5.08
C ARG A 33 3.48 11.96 -3.82
N HIS A 34 2.76 12.24 -2.74
CA HIS A 34 2.88 11.48 -1.50
C HIS A 34 2.46 10.02 -1.67
N ALA A 35 1.40 9.75 -2.46
CA ALA A 35 1.00 8.38 -2.80
C ALA A 35 2.14 7.64 -3.55
N ARG A 36 2.83 8.29 -4.49
CA ARG A 36 3.98 7.71 -5.17
C ARG A 36 5.19 7.50 -4.25
N GLU A 37 5.49 8.46 -3.38
CA GLU A 37 6.56 8.33 -2.38
C GLU A 37 6.28 7.14 -1.44
N ALA A 38 5.03 6.94 -1.05
CA ALA A 38 4.59 5.80 -0.27
C ALA A 38 4.73 4.46 -1.03
N VAL A 39 4.41 4.40 -2.33
CA VAL A 39 4.67 3.22 -3.19
C VAL A 39 6.16 2.88 -3.25
N VAL A 40 7.02 3.89 -3.40
CA VAL A 40 8.49 3.68 -3.41
C VAL A 40 8.97 3.16 -2.06
N ALA A 41 8.49 3.73 -0.95
CA ALA A 41 8.82 3.25 0.39
C ALA A 41 8.38 1.78 0.59
N LEU A 42 7.17 1.42 0.15
CA LEU A 42 6.70 0.03 0.17
C LEU A 42 7.58 -0.88 -0.69
N ALA A 43 8.00 -0.44 -1.88
CA ALA A 43 8.86 -1.23 -2.75
C ALA A 43 10.25 -1.48 -2.14
N HIS A 44 10.80 -0.51 -1.41
CA HIS A 44 12.04 -0.65 -0.66
C HIS A 44 11.90 -1.62 0.53
N ASP A 45 10.73 -1.64 1.18
CA ASP A 45 10.42 -2.57 2.27
C ASP A 45 10.11 -3.99 1.77
N ILE A 46 9.73 -4.17 0.50
CA ILE A 46 9.61 -5.50 -0.11
C ILE A 46 10.99 -6.15 -0.17
N GLY A 47 11.23 -7.06 0.77
CA GLY A 47 12.48 -7.80 0.93
C GLY A 47 13.19 -7.49 2.25
N GLY A 48 12.74 -6.47 2.98
CA GLY A 48 13.20 -6.14 4.32
C GLY A 48 12.70 -7.13 5.39
N SER A 49 13.45 -7.26 6.48
CA SER A 49 13.09 -8.12 7.63
C SER A 49 11.93 -7.58 8.48
N ARG A 50 11.56 -6.31 8.32
CA ARG A 50 10.47 -5.69 9.09
C ARG A 50 9.57 -4.92 8.12
N PHE A 51 8.31 -5.33 8.05
CA PHE A 51 7.28 -4.59 7.36
C PHE A 51 6.88 -3.38 8.18
N ASP A 52 7.02 -2.17 7.63
CA ASP A 52 6.41 -0.97 8.19
C ASP A 52 5.03 -0.74 7.54
N PRO A 53 3.92 -0.68 8.32
CA PRO A 53 2.60 -0.45 7.76
C PRO A 53 2.32 1.02 7.42
N ARG A 54 3.15 1.97 7.87
CA ARG A 54 2.89 3.42 7.69
C ARG A 54 2.80 3.82 6.23
N PRO A 55 3.73 3.40 5.33
CA PRO A 55 3.63 3.75 3.92
C PRO A 55 2.33 3.24 3.28
N LEU A 56 1.82 2.08 3.71
CA LEU A 56 0.55 1.56 3.22
C LEU A 56 -0.65 2.42 3.66
N GLU A 57 -0.63 2.91 4.91
CA GLU A 57 -1.66 3.79 5.43
C GLU A 57 -1.63 5.19 4.79
N GLU A 58 -0.43 5.73 4.56
CA GLU A 58 -0.21 6.99 3.86
C GLU A 58 -0.70 6.91 2.40
N LEU A 59 -0.36 5.82 1.71
CA LEU A 59 -0.85 5.55 0.36
C LEU A 59 -2.37 5.52 0.32
N ARG A 60 -3.02 4.79 1.23
CA ARG A 60 -4.48 4.74 1.31
C ARG A 60 -5.09 6.12 1.60
N HIS A 61 -4.49 6.87 2.53
CA HIS A 61 -4.97 8.20 2.91
C HIS A 61 -4.92 9.18 1.74
N HIS A 62 -3.77 9.29 1.08
CA HIS A 62 -3.60 10.20 -0.05
C HIS A 62 -4.39 9.77 -1.28
N ALA A 63 -4.47 8.47 -1.56
CA ALA A 63 -5.26 7.97 -2.67
C ALA A 63 -6.77 8.14 -2.46
N SER A 64 -7.26 8.24 -1.22
CA SER A 64 -8.69 8.45 -0.94
C SER A 64 -9.21 9.79 -1.48
N SER A 65 -8.33 10.77 -1.66
CA SER A 65 -8.66 12.06 -2.25
C SER A 65 -8.47 12.11 -3.77
N LEU A 66 -7.85 11.09 -4.37
CA LEU A 66 -7.58 11.04 -5.81
C LEU A 66 -8.79 10.54 -6.60
N MET A 67 -9.06 11.16 -7.75
CA MET A 67 -10.03 10.66 -8.73
C MET A 67 -9.43 9.52 -9.57
N LEU A 68 -9.39 8.33 -8.98
CA LEU A 68 -9.00 7.11 -9.67
C LEU A 68 -10.11 6.62 -10.61
N HIS A 69 -9.76 6.09 -11.78
CA HIS A 69 -10.72 5.46 -12.69
C HIS A 69 -11.37 4.21 -12.08
N GLU A 70 -10.58 3.42 -11.34
CA GLU A 70 -11.02 2.15 -10.75
C GLU A 70 -10.71 2.10 -9.24
N PRO A 71 -11.40 2.91 -8.41
CA PRO A 71 -11.09 3.02 -6.97
C PRO A 71 -11.30 1.71 -6.21
N HIS A 72 -12.24 0.88 -6.67
CA HIS A 72 -12.51 -0.45 -6.11
C HIS A 72 -11.37 -1.44 -6.38
N ARG A 73 -10.76 -1.39 -7.57
CA ARG A 73 -9.58 -2.21 -7.89
C ARG A 73 -8.37 -1.74 -7.10
N PHE A 74 -8.20 -0.43 -6.96
CA PHE A 74 -7.15 0.15 -6.13
C PHE A 74 -7.25 -0.31 -4.67
N GLN A 75 -8.45 -0.23 -4.09
CA GLN A 75 -8.68 -0.71 -2.72
C GLN A 75 -8.42 -2.21 -2.59
N SER A 76 -8.88 -3.02 -3.57
CA SER A 76 -8.62 -4.46 -3.58
C SER A 76 -7.13 -4.80 -3.67
N ALA A 77 -6.35 -4.07 -4.47
CA ALA A 77 -4.90 -4.25 -4.58
C ALA A 77 -4.19 -3.88 -3.27
N LEU A 78 -4.61 -2.81 -2.59
CA LEU A 78 -4.10 -2.42 -1.29
C LEU A 78 -4.39 -3.44 -0.20
N ASP A 79 -5.63 -3.93 -0.10
CA ASP A 79 -6.00 -4.96 0.87
C ASP A 79 -5.21 -6.24 0.63
N ARG A 80 -5.05 -6.64 -0.64
CA ARG A 80 -4.24 -7.82 -0.99
C ARG A 80 -2.77 -7.63 -0.64
N LEU A 81 -2.20 -6.46 -0.91
CA LEU A 81 -0.82 -6.14 -0.55
C LEU A 81 -0.63 -6.24 0.96
N ARG A 82 -1.58 -5.71 1.75
CA ARG A 82 -1.59 -5.84 3.21
C ARG A 82 -1.59 -7.30 3.67
N GLU A 83 -2.40 -8.14 3.05
CA GLU A 83 -2.46 -9.58 3.36
C GLU A 83 -1.11 -10.27 3.06
N VAL A 84 -0.53 -10.01 1.88
CA VAL A 84 0.76 -10.59 1.47
C VAL A 84 1.88 -10.15 2.41
N MET A 85 1.87 -8.90 2.84
CA MET A 85 2.87 -8.36 3.76
C MET A 85 2.66 -8.86 5.21
N ARG A 86 1.41 -9.05 5.65
CA ARG A 86 1.08 -9.65 6.97
C ARG A 86 1.36 -11.16 7.01
N ALA A 87 1.21 -11.87 5.89
CA ALA A 87 1.52 -13.29 5.77
C ALA A 87 3.04 -13.57 5.79
N SER A 88 3.88 -12.52 5.81
CA SER A 88 5.28 -12.66 6.19
C SER A 88 5.36 -13.06 7.67
N PRO A 89 6.15 -14.06 8.06
CA PRO A 89 6.27 -14.50 9.45
C PRO A 89 7.07 -13.48 10.27
N ALA A 90 6.50 -12.29 10.47
CA ALA A 90 6.93 -11.38 11.51
C ALA A 90 6.36 -11.90 12.83
N SER A 91 7.00 -12.96 13.35
CA SER A 91 6.91 -13.48 14.72
C SER A 91 5.50 -13.76 15.24
N GLU A 92 5.23 -15.04 15.48
CA GLU A 92 4.30 -15.44 16.54
C GLU A 92 4.75 -14.80 17.86
N ALA A 93 4.34 -13.55 18.11
CA ALA A 93 4.31 -12.99 19.45
C ALA A 93 3.17 -13.71 20.17
N VAL A 94 3.54 -14.86 20.74
CA VAL A 94 2.83 -15.61 21.76
C VAL A 94 2.18 -14.61 22.73
N SER A 95 0.87 -14.50 22.67
CA SER A 95 0.06 -14.14 23.83
C SER A 95 -0.97 -15.23 23.99
N ASN A 96 -0.47 -16.33 24.56
CA ASN A 96 -1.30 -17.37 25.14
C ASN A 96 -2.17 -16.73 26.24
N PRO A 97 -3.48 -17.04 26.33
CA PRO A 97 -4.38 -16.47 27.33
C PRO A 97 -4.09 -17.10 28.70
N ALA A 98 -3.41 -16.37 29.59
CA ALA A 98 -3.39 -16.70 31.01
C ALA A 98 -4.66 -16.14 31.66
N GLN A 99 -5.72 -16.96 31.67
CA GLN A 99 -6.91 -16.73 32.49
C GLN A 99 -6.56 -17.04 33.97
N PRO A 100 -6.96 -16.20 34.94
CA PRO A 100 -7.12 -16.62 36.33
C PRO A 100 -8.44 -17.40 36.54
#